data_AF-A0A194UY51-F1
#
_entry.id   AF-A0A194UY51-F1
#
_cell.length_a   1.000
_cell.length_b   1.000
_cell.length_c   1.000
_cell.angle_alpha   90.00
_cell.angle_beta   90.00
_cell.angle_gamma   90.00
#
_symmetry.space_group_name_H-M   'P 1'
#
loop_
_entity.id
_entity.type
_entity.pdbx_description
1 polymer ?
#
loop_
_entity_poly.entity_id
_entity_poly.type
_entity_poly.pdbx_seq_one_letter_code
_entity_poly.pdbx_strand_id
1 'polypeptide(L)'
;MLHDSGFIYSGLSAASLLRFVVAVDASCAPGGYFNLSAFTLQLPTGTSEIVTTILTSGLNGCNGYKDQYFFTYTIDGSLAMKVPGTPEDTGCKTTSGSKHCRTELREKDPPSWYPHDATNRLSASLAVFDAGGSTCVSQIHIDDDLSSKPVCELYYHDNGDLIIMGVEQTIDGGN
;
A
#
# COMPACT_ATOMS: atom_id res chain seq x y z
N MET A 1 20.95 -73.07 -8.16
CA MET A 1 20.01 -72.86 -7.04
C MET A 1 19.52 -71.44 -7.19
N LEU A 2 18.21 -71.29 -7.42
CA LEU A 2 17.53 -70.04 -7.76
C LEU A 2 17.77 -68.97 -6.69
N HIS A 3 18.05 -67.73 -7.08
CA HIS A 3 17.63 -66.56 -6.32
C HIS A 3 17.08 -65.53 -7.31
N ASP A 4 15.76 -65.49 -7.32
CA ASP A 4 14.89 -64.49 -7.91
C ASP A 4 15.05 -63.20 -7.09
N SER A 5 15.18 -62.04 -7.74
CA SER A 5 15.24 -60.75 -7.06
C SER A 5 14.32 -59.79 -7.81
N GLY A 6 13.10 -59.67 -7.28
CA GLY A 6 12.04 -58.83 -7.81
C GLY A 6 12.41 -57.35 -7.79
N PHE A 7 12.16 -56.68 -8.92
CA PHE A 7 12.10 -55.22 -8.99
C PHE A 7 10.76 -54.76 -8.44
N ILE A 8 10.80 -54.05 -7.32
CA ILE A 8 9.65 -53.31 -6.79
C ILE A 8 9.47 -52.06 -7.65
N TYR A 9 8.33 -51.97 -8.35
CA TYR A 9 7.86 -50.72 -8.97
C TYR A 9 7.47 -49.74 -7.87
N SER A 10 8.33 -48.78 -7.55
CA SER A 10 7.96 -47.60 -6.78
C SER A 10 7.24 -46.62 -7.69
N GLY A 11 5.90 -46.63 -7.66
CA GLY A 11 5.08 -45.62 -8.31
C GLY A 11 5.28 -44.25 -7.63
N LEU A 12 5.83 -43.29 -8.36
CA LEU A 12 5.75 -41.87 -8.00
C LEU A 12 4.31 -41.40 -8.24
N SER A 13 3.52 -41.26 -7.17
CA SER A 13 2.31 -40.45 -7.23
C SER A 13 2.70 -38.98 -7.35
N ALA A 14 2.59 -38.43 -8.55
CA ALA A 14 2.61 -36.99 -8.76
C ALA A 14 1.35 -36.39 -8.11
N ALA A 15 1.47 -35.86 -6.90
CA ALA A 15 0.44 -35.03 -6.30
C ALA A 15 0.31 -33.74 -7.12
N SER A 16 -0.64 -33.73 -8.05
CA SER A 16 -1.02 -32.54 -8.81
C SER A 16 -1.63 -31.53 -7.84
N LEU A 17 -0.83 -30.58 -7.37
CA LEU A 17 -1.29 -29.39 -6.65
C LEU A 17 -2.14 -28.56 -7.62
N LEU A 18 -3.45 -28.77 -7.61
CA LEU A 18 -4.41 -27.86 -8.19
C LEU A 18 -4.30 -26.53 -7.45
N ARG A 19 -3.54 -25.58 -8.02
CA ARG A 19 -3.65 -24.18 -7.65
C ARG A 19 -5.01 -23.70 -8.15
N PHE A 20 -5.99 -23.62 -7.26
CA PHE A 20 -7.17 -22.81 -7.52
C PHE A 20 -6.70 -21.36 -7.61
N VAL A 21 -6.53 -20.87 -8.83
CA VAL A 21 -6.54 -19.42 -9.07
C VAL A 21 -7.96 -19.00 -8.76
N VAL A 22 -8.18 -18.43 -7.58
CA VAL A 22 -9.40 -17.65 -7.34
C VAL A 22 -9.33 -16.54 -8.37
N ALA A 23 -10.20 -16.59 -9.38
CA ALA A 23 -10.30 -15.52 -10.35
C ALA A 23 -10.61 -14.25 -9.57
N VAL A 24 -9.69 -13.29 -9.61
CA VAL A 24 -9.87 -11.99 -8.98
C VAL A 24 -11.06 -11.34 -9.70
N ASP A 25 -12.09 -11.03 -8.94
CA ASP A 25 -13.21 -10.25 -9.46
C ASP A 25 -12.73 -8.81 -9.62
N ALA A 26 -12.38 -8.43 -10.84
CA ALA A 26 -12.00 -7.08 -11.21
C ALA A 26 -13.08 -6.04 -10.84
N SER A 27 -14.32 -6.47 -10.61
CA SER A 27 -15.41 -5.61 -10.16
C SER A 27 -15.43 -5.40 -8.64
N CYS A 28 -14.71 -6.19 -7.85
CA CYS A 28 -14.60 -6.02 -6.40
C CYS A 28 -13.58 -4.91 -6.06
N ALA A 29 -13.98 -3.95 -5.24
CA ALA A 29 -13.10 -2.92 -4.70
C ALA A 29 -12.05 -3.49 -3.73
N PRO A 30 -10.93 -2.78 -3.47
CA PRO A 30 -9.87 -3.30 -2.61
C PRO A 30 -10.32 -3.76 -1.23
N GLY A 31 -11.31 -3.10 -0.61
CA GLY A 31 -11.81 -3.50 0.71
C GLY A 31 -12.59 -4.81 0.75
N GLY A 32 -12.83 -5.47 -0.40
CA GLY A 32 -13.32 -6.85 -0.45
C GLY A 32 -12.22 -7.90 -0.29
N TYR A 33 -10.96 -7.52 -0.51
CA TYR A 33 -9.78 -8.40 -0.40
C TYR A 33 -8.87 -8.01 0.77
N PHE A 34 -8.83 -6.72 1.13
CA PHE A 34 -7.99 -6.17 2.18
C PHE A 34 -8.86 -5.68 3.34
N ASN A 35 -8.43 -5.94 4.58
CA ASN A 35 -9.05 -5.33 5.74
C ASN A 35 -8.55 -3.87 5.86
N LEU A 36 -9.44 -2.93 5.54
CA LEU A 36 -9.16 -1.49 5.58
C LEU A 36 -9.87 -0.78 6.75
N SER A 37 -10.37 -1.54 7.74
CA SER A 37 -11.18 -1.00 8.83
C SER A 37 -10.46 0.02 9.72
N ALA A 38 -9.13 0.06 9.68
CA ALA A 38 -8.31 1.00 10.46
C ALA A 38 -7.92 2.25 9.67
N PHE A 39 -8.30 2.38 8.39
CA PHE A 39 -7.77 3.40 7.50
C PHE A 39 -8.85 4.32 6.93
N THR A 40 -8.46 5.55 6.61
CA THR A 40 -9.10 6.39 5.58
C THR A 40 -8.19 6.45 4.36
N LEU A 41 -8.72 6.92 3.22
CA LEU A 41 -7.96 7.09 1.98
C LEU A 41 -7.96 8.56 1.58
N GLN A 42 -6.79 9.13 1.36
CA GLN A 42 -6.61 10.44 0.76
C GLN A 42 -6.34 10.29 -0.74
N LEU A 43 -7.06 11.06 -1.56
CA LEU A 43 -6.99 11.02 -3.02
C LEU A 43 -6.26 12.26 -3.59
N PRO A 44 -5.74 12.19 -4.83
CA PRO A 44 -5.05 13.31 -5.46
C PRO A 44 -6.03 14.35 -6.05
N THR A 45 -7.31 14.25 -5.69
CA THR A 45 -8.43 15.10 -6.12
C THR A 45 -8.94 15.94 -4.95
N GLY A 46 -9.83 16.89 -5.21
CA GLY A 46 -10.41 17.78 -4.20
C GLY A 46 -10.25 19.25 -4.54
N THR A 47 -10.10 20.09 -3.51
CA THR A 47 -9.79 21.52 -3.65
C THR A 47 -8.33 21.79 -3.26
N SER A 48 -7.82 22.98 -3.57
CA SER A 48 -6.53 23.41 -3.01
C SER A 48 -6.62 23.36 -1.49
N GLU A 49 -5.61 22.79 -0.82
CA GLU A 49 -5.50 22.60 0.64
C GLU A 49 -6.39 21.49 1.25
N ILE A 50 -7.37 20.96 0.52
CA ILE A 50 -8.26 19.89 1.01
C ILE A 50 -8.36 18.80 -0.06
N VAL A 51 -7.64 17.71 0.18
CA VAL A 51 -7.76 16.49 -0.61
C VAL A 51 -9.08 15.78 -0.31
N THR A 52 -9.66 15.12 -1.31
CA THR A 52 -10.81 14.24 -1.09
C THR A 52 -10.38 13.08 -0.19
N THR A 53 -11.12 12.89 0.91
CA THR A 53 -10.88 11.79 1.85
C THR A 53 -12.07 10.84 1.83
N ILE A 54 -11.79 9.56 1.58
CA ILE A 54 -12.77 8.48 1.70
C ILE A 54 -12.68 7.92 3.11
N LEU A 55 -13.80 7.96 3.83
CA LEU A 55 -13.89 7.41 5.19
C LEU A 55 -13.86 5.88 5.18
N THR A 56 -13.47 5.28 6.29
CA THR A 56 -13.39 3.82 6.50
C THR A 56 -14.63 3.07 6.04
N SER A 57 -15.83 3.57 6.35
CA SER A 57 -17.09 2.95 5.92
C SER A 57 -17.26 2.89 4.41
N GLY A 58 -16.65 3.84 3.69
CA GLY A 58 -16.63 3.89 2.24
C GLY A 58 -15.60 2.94 1.62
N LEU A 59 -14.63 2.42 2.38
CA LEU A 59 -13.60 1.51 1.85
C LEU A 59 -14.03 0.04 1.90
N ASN A 60 -14.91 -0.33 2.83
CA ASN A 60 -15.16 -1.73 3.17
C ASN A 60 -15.94 -2.53 2.12
N GLY A 61 -15.53 -3.78 1.92
CA GLY A 61 -16.21 -4.76 1.08
C GLY A 61 -16.02 -4.54 -0.43
N CYS A 62 -16.52 -5.48 -1.24
CA CYS A 62 -16.41 -5.39 -2.71
C CYS A 62 -17.14 -4.20 -3.33
N ASN A 63 -18.15 -3.66 -2.64
CA ASN A 63 -18.88 -2.47 -3.05
C ASN A 63 -18.28 -1.17 -2.47
N GLY A 64 -17.12 -1.26 -1.82
CA GLY A 64 -16.37 -0.11 -1.32
C GLY A 64 -15.85 0.77 -2.45
N TYR A 65 -15.14 1.82 -2.06
CA TYR A 65 -14.60 2.80 -2.96
C TYR A 65 -13.53 2.19 -3.87
N LYS A 66 -13.64 2.54 -5.14
CA LYS A 66 -12.60 2.32 -6.15
C LYS A 66 -12.74 3.36 -7.25
N ASP A 67 -11.62 3.72 -7.84
CA ASP A 67 -11.56 4.58 -9.02
C ASP A 67 -10.26 4.30 -9.80
N GLN A 68 -9.86 5.21 -10.67
CA GLN A 68 -8.62 5.11 -11.45
C GLN A 68 -7.34 5.29 -10.61
N TYR A 69 -7.44 5.78 -9.38
CA TYR A 69 -6.31 6.01 -8.46
C TYR A 69 -6.21 4.93 -7.40
N PHE A 70 -7.33 4.35 -6.96
CA PHE A 70 -7.38 3.30 -5.95
C PHE A 70 -8.26 2.15 -6.43
N PHE A 71 -7.68 0.99 -6.74
CA PHE A 71 -8.41 -0.12 -7.36
C PHE A 71 -7.76 -1.49 -7.09
N THR A 72 -8.51 -2.55 -7.39
CA THR A 72 -7.97 -3.91 -7.41
C THR A 72 -7.28 -4.17 -8.74
N TYR A 73 -5.98 -4.46 -8.73
CA TYR A 73 -5.24 -4.83 -9.93
C TYR A 73 -5.73 -6.18 -10.45
N THR A 74 -6.21 -6.19 -11.69
CA THR A 74 -6.97 -7.33 -12.23
C THR A 74 -6.10 -8.55 -12.53
N ILE A 75 -4.78 -8.38 -12.59
CA ILE A 75 -3.84 -9.47 -12.90
C ILE A 75 -3.64 -10.38 -11.68
N ASP A 76 -3.50 -9.81 -10.48
CA ASP A 76 -3.12 -10.56 -9.28
C ASP A 76 -3.97 -10.27 -8.03
N GLY A 77 -4.91 -9.32 -8.10
CA GLY A 77 -5.78 -8.95 -7.00
C GLY A 77 -5.13 -8.05 -5.95
N SER A 78 -3.95 -7.51 -6.23
CA SER A 78 -3.31 -6.51 -5.37
C SER A 78 -4.13 -5.23 -5.29
N LEU A 79 -4.01 -4.52 -4.17
CA LEU A 79 -4.48 -3.15 -4.04
C LEU A 79 -3.50 -2.24 -4.78
N ALA A 80 -3.96 -1.60 -5.85
CA ALA A 80 -3.20 -0.64 -6.62
C ALA A 80 -3.52 0.79 -6.17
N MET A 81 -2.48 1.58 -5.96
CA MET A 81 -2.54 3.03 -5.75
C MET A 81 -1.76 3.74 -6.85
N LYS A 82 -2.34 4.79 -7.42
CA LYS A 82 -1.70 5.60 -8.46
C LYS A 82 -1.76 7.07 -8.08
N VAL A 83 -0.62 7.76 -8.19
CA VAL A 83 -0.54 9.22 -8.17
C VAL A 83 -0.41 9.70 -9.62
N PRO A 84 -1.18 10.71 -10.06
CA PRO A 84 -1.18 11.12 -11.47
C PRO A 84 0.11 11.82 -11.92
N GLY A 85 0.90 12.35 -10.99
CA GLY A 85 2.10 13.15 -11.26
C GLY A 85 2.22 14.29 -10.25
N THR A 86 2.76 15.42 -10.70
CA THR A 86 2.92 16.64 -9.90
C THR A 86 1.71 17.57 -10.00
N PRO A 87 1.51 18.49 -9.04
CA PRO A 87 0.50 19.55 -9.17
C PRO A 87 0.67 20.37 -10.46
N GLU A 88 1.92 20.63 -10.87
CA GLU A 88 2.26 21.40 -12.06
C GLU A 88 1.83 20.69 -13.35
N ASP A 89 2.08 19.37 -13.43
CA ASP A 89 1.84 18.59 -14.65
C ASP A 89 0.38 18.16 -14.79
N THR A 90 -0.30 17.83 -13.69
CA THR A 90 -1.63 17.21 -13.74
C THR A 90 -2.72 17.99 -12.99
N GLY A 91 -2.37 19.08 -12.31
CA GLY A 91 -3.32 19.88 -11.52
C GLY A 91 -3.86 19.15 -10.29
N CYS A 92 -3.22 18.04 -9.88
CA CYS A 92 -3.62 17.27 -8.71
C CYS A 92 -3.52 18.11 -7.43
N LYS A 93 -4.25 17.70 -6.40
CA LYS A 93 -4.37 18.46 -5.15
C LYS A 93 -3.43 17.95 -4.08
N THR A 94 -2.98 18.88 -3.26
CA THR A 94 -2.12 18.63 -2.12
C THR A 94 -2.79 19.08 -0.82
N THR A 95 -2.31 18.55 0.29
CA THR A 95 -2.68 19.01 1.63
C THR A 95 -1.84 20.21 2.03
N SER A 96 -2.34 21.00 2.99
CA SER A 96 -1.53 22.05 3.63
C SER A 96 -0.22 21.48 4.15
N GLY A 97 0.90 22.19 3.93
CA GLY A 97 2.24 21.74 4.31
C GLY A 97 2.91 20.75 3.34
N SER A 98 2.19 20.25 2.33
CA SER A 98 2.71 19.32 1.31
C SER A 98 2.81 19.97 -0.07
N LYS A 99 3.92 19.70 -0.77
CA LYS A 99 4.09 20.01 -2.20
C LYS A 99 3.73 18.84 -3.12
N HIS A 100 3.45 17.67 -2.55
CA HIS A 100 3.26 16.44 -3.29
C HIS A 100 1.81 15.97 -3.26
N CYS A 101 1.35 15.46 -4.41
CA CYS A 101 0.08 14.76 -4.54
C CYS A 101 0.18 13.34 -3.98
N ARG A 102 -0.94 12.79 -3.54
CA ARG A 102 -0.98 11.47 -2.90
C ARG A 102 -2.23 10.69 -3.24
N THR A 103 -2.07 9.38 -3.30
CA THR A 103 -3.13 8.38 -3.12
C THR A 103 -2.65 7.51 -1.98
N GLU A 104 -3.16 7.73 -0.77
CA GLU A 104 -2.49 7.24 0.44
C GLU A 104 -3.50 6.83 1.51
N LEU A 105 -3.26 5.69 2.14
CA LEU A 105 -4.01 5.27 3.31
C LEU A 105 -3.47 5.97 4.55
N ARG A 106 -4.37 6.53 5.36
CA ARG A 106 -4.07 7.14 6.65
C ARG A 106 -4.69 6.32 7.76
N GLU A 107 -3.86 5.85 8.70
CA GLU A 107 -4.32 5.16 9.90
C GLU A 107 -5.25 6.09 10.71
N LYS A 108 -6.39 5.57 11.15
CA LYS A 108 -7.42 6.30 11.88
C LYS A 108 -7.92 5.57 13.12
N ASP A 109 -7.70 4.27 13.21
CA ASP A 109 -8.07 3.48 14.39
C ASP A 109 -6.93 2.52 14.78
N PRO A 110 -6.16 2.84 15.86
CA PRO A 110 -6.31 4.03 16.70
C PRO A 110 -5.94 5.32 15.96
N PRO A 111 -6.42 6.50 16.41
CA PRO A 111 -6.09 7.78 15.75
C PRO A 111 -4.64 8.23 15.97
N SER A 112 -4.00 7.73 17.04
CA SER A 112 -2.59 7.90 17.37
C SER A 112 -2.16 6.82 18.35
N TRP A 113 -0.86 6.60 18.49
CA TRP A 113 -0.25 5.62 19.39
C TRP A 113 1.03 6.17 20.01
N TYR A 114 1.46 5.59 21.13
CA TYR A 114 2.66 6.04 21.82
C TYR A 114 3.90 5.34 21.24
N PRO A 115 4.95 6.06 20.83
CA PRO A 115 6.08 5.46 20.11
C PRO A 115 6.89 4.44 20.93
N HIS A 116 6.78 4.46 22.26
CA HIS A 116 7.45 3.50 23.13
C HIS A 116 6.54 2.33 23.56
N ASP A 117 5.35 2.21 22.99
CA ASP A 117 4.54 1.00 23.19
C ASP A 117 5.28 -0.23 22.67
N ALA A 118 4.99 -1.38 23.28
CA ALA A 118 5.72 -2.62 22.99
C ALA A 118 5.60 -3.06 21.52
N THR A 119 4.58 -2.60 20.78
CA THR A 119 4.41 -2.93 19.36
C THR A 119 3.67 -1.82 18.62
N ASN A 120 4.38 -1.16 17.70
CA ASN A 120 3.82 -0.33 16.63
C ASN A 120 4.41 -0.86 15.31
N ARG A 121 3.61 -1.59 14.51
CA ARG A 121 4.14 -2.28 13.33
C ARG A 121 3.17 -2.24 12.15
N LEU A 122 3.63 -1.63 11.07
CA LEU A 122 3.08 -1.79 9.73
C LEU A 122 3.93 -2.79 8.95
N SER A 123 3.30 -3.72 8.24
CA SER A 123 3.98 -4.67 7.36
C SER A 123 3.20 -4.78 6.06
N ALA A 124 3.89 -4.62 4.94
CA ALA A 124 3.31 -4.73 3.60
C ALA A 124 4.29 -5.44 2.66
N SER A 125 3.74 -6.09 1.64
CA SER A 125 4.49 -6.52 0.46
C SER A 125 3.97 -5.72 -0.71
N LEU A 126 4.86 -4.99 -1.39
CA LEU A 126 4.50 -4.08 -2.46
C LEU A 126 5.44 -4.23 -3.65
N ALA A 127 4.97 -3.81 -4.81
CA ALA A 127 5.76 -3.61 -6.01
C ALA A 127 5.48 -2.21 -6.56
N VAL A 128 6.53 -1.51 -7.00
CA VAL A 128 6.42 -0.20 -7.64
C VAL A 128 6.61 -0.40 -9.13
N PHE A 129 5.58 -0.12 -9.92
CA PHE A 129 5.61 -0.26 -11.38
C PHE A 129 6.12 1.00 -12.07
N ASP A 130 5.90 2.17 -11.45
CA ASP A 130 6.37 3.47 -11.92
C ASP A 130 6.55 4.37 -10.68
N ALA A 131 7.76 4.90 -10.49
CA ALA A 131 8.09 5.75 -9.36
C ALA A 131 8.00 7.25 -9.69
N GLY A 132 7.93 7.63 -10.98
CA GLY A 132 7.99 9.03 -11.40
C GLY A 132 9.22 9.78 -10.87
N GLY A 133 10.41 9.14 -10.86
CA GLY A 133 11.62 9.63 -10.20
C GLY A 133 11.78 9.09 -8.78
N SER A 134 10.90 9.51 -7.87
CA SER A 134 10.91 9.10 -6.47
C SER A 134 9.48 9.11 -5.91
N THR A 135 9.10 8.06 -5.20
CA THR A 135 7.79 7.97 -4.55
C THR A 135 7.90 7.50 -3.11
N CYS A 136 7.19 8.17 -2.19
CA CYS A 136 7.05 7.72 -0.82
C CYS A 136 5.99 6.61 -0.78
N VAL A 137 6.38 5.41 -0.33
CA VAL A 137 5.53 4.21 -0.31
C VAL A 137 5.05 3.84 1.09
N SER A 138 5.61 4.46 2.12
CA SER A 138 5.22 4.24 3.51
C SER A 138 5.74 5.38 4.38
N GLN A 139 5.04 5.70 5.45
CA GLN A 139 5.48 6.70 6.41
C GLN A 139 4.96 6.39 7.81
N ILE A 140 5.64 6.97 8.81
CA ILE A 140 5.09 7.22 10.13
C ILE A 140 4.95 8.73 10.22
N HIS A 141 3.72 9.21 10.41
CA HIS A 141 3.48 10.63 10.59
C HIS A 141 3.31 10.95 12.08
N ILE A 142 3.90 12.05 12.53
CA ILE A 142 3.68 12.52 13.90
C ILE A 142 2.23 13.01 14.05
N ASP A 143 1.76 13.17 15.27
CA ASP A 143 0.44 13.76 15.52
C ASP A 143 0.33 15.14 14.83
N ASP A 144 -0.74 15.34 14.06
CA ASP A 144 -0.99 16.58 13.30
C ASP A 144 -1.11 17.80 14.24
N ASP A 145 -1.52 17.58 15.50
CA ASP A 145 -1.58 18.64 16.51
C ASP A 145 -0.18 19.09 16.97
N LEU A 146 0.86 18.28 16.70
CA LEU A 146 2.24 18.56 17.08
C LEU A 146 3.08 19.05 15.90
N SER A 147 2.97 18.41 14.72
CA SER A 147 3.66 18.84 13.51
C SER A 147 3.01 18.29 12.23
N SER A 148 3.20 19.01 11.13
CA SER A 148 2.84 18.58 9.78
C SER A 148 3.92 17.72 9.11
N LYS A 149 4.97 17.34 9.85
CA LYS A 149 6.11 16.58 9.33
C LYS A 149 6.03 15.10 9.71
N PRO A 150 6.47 14.21 8.81
CA PRO A 150 6.59 12.81 9.16
C PRO A 150 7.68 12.60 10.23
N VAL A 151 7.66 11.44 10.90
CA VAL A 151 8.81 10.96 11.67
C VAL A 151 9.80 10.28 10.73
N CYS A 152 9.28 9.46 9.82
CA CYS A 152 10.07 8.83 8.78
C CYS A 152 9.24 8.54 7.54
N GLU A 153 9.90 8.51 6.39
CA GLU A 153 9.34 8.21 5.10
C GLU A 153 10.21 7.17 4.38
N LEU A 154 9.55 6.22 3.72
CA LEU A 154 10.18 5.18 2.95
C LEU A 154 10.04 5.48 1.47
N TYR A 155 11.15 5.81 0.82
CA TYR A 155 11.19 6.22 -0.58
C TYR A 155 11.63 5.10 -1.49
N TYR A 156 10.95 4.94 -2.63
CA TYR A 156 11.39 4.11 -3.75
C TYR A 156 11.83 5.00 -4.90
N HIS A 157 13.04 4.78 -5.41
CA HIS A 157 13.63 5.55 -6.51
C HIS A 157 13.72 4.72 -7.80
N ASP A 158 13.55 5.35 -8.95
CA ASP A 158 13.70 4.69 -10.26
C ASP A 158 15.17 4.46 -10.67
N ASN A 159 16.11 5.12 -9.99
CA ASN A 159 17.55 5.05 -10.26
C ASN A 159 18.24 3.75 -9.77
N GLY A 160 17.49 2.83 -9.15
CA GLY A 160 18.01 1.57 -8.62
C GLY A 160 18.47 1.63 -7.16
N ASP A 161 18.35 2.77 -6.47
CA ASP A 161 18.46 2.84 -5.01
C ASP A 161 17.22 2.18 -4.40
N LEU A 162 17.39 0.92 -4.04
CA LEU A 162 16.35 0.05 -3.49
C LEU A 162 16.06 0.46 -2.05
N ILE A 163 15.22 1.47 -1.92
CA ILE A 163 14.54 1.87 -0.69
C ILE A 163 15.42 2.65 0.30
N ILE A 164 15.16 3.95 0.42
CA ILE A 164 15.81 4.83 1.41
C ILE A 164 14.78 5.24 2.46
N MET A 165 15.13 5.12 3.74
CA MET A 165 14.35 5.69 4.83
C MET A 165 14.90 7.06 5.20
N GLY A 166 14.13 8.12 4.94
CA GLY A 166 14.37 9.45 5.50
C GLY A 166 13.82 9.50 6.92
N VAL A 167 14.55 10.13 7.85
CA VAL A 167 14.15 10.29 9.25
C VAL A 167 14.31 11.74 9.64
N GLU A 168 13.19 12.39 9.96
CA GLU A 168 13.17 13.82 10.25
C GLU A 168 13.89 14.08 11.58
N GLN A 169 14.79 15.06 11.61
CA GLN A 169 15.60 15.35 12.80
C GLN A 169 14.89 16.24 13.82
N THR A 170 13.84 16.97 13.40
CA THR A 170 13.08 17.91 14.24
C THR A 170 11.61 17.98 13.84
N ILE A 171 10.77 18.59 14.68
CA ILE A 171 9.35 18.87 14.36
C ILE A 171 9.18 19.87 13.21
N ASP A 172 10.22 20.62 12.84
CA ASP A 172 10.21 21.52 11.68
C ASP A 172 10.62 20.80 10.38
N GLY A 173 11.12 19.57 10.50
CA GLY A 173 11.68 18.76 9.43
C GLY A 173 13.18 19.00 9.18
N GLY A 174 13.73 18.29 8.21
CA GLY A 174 15.15 18.17 7.88
C GLY A 174 15.59 16.70 7.92
N ASN A 175 15.70 16.08 6.73
CA ASN A 175 16.32 14.77 6.47
C ASN A 175 17.77 14.95 6.02
#